data_AF-A0A0F0C4S0-F1
#
_entry.id   AF-A0A0F0C4S0-F1
#
_cell.length_a   1.000
_cell.length_b   1.000
_cell.length_c   1.000
_cell.angle_alpha   90.00
_cell.angle_beta   90.00
_cell.angle_gamma   90.00
#
_symmetry.space_group_name_H-M   'P 1'
#
loop_
_entity.id
_entity.type
_entity.pdbx_description
1 polymer ?
#
loop_
_entity_poly.entity_id
_entity_poly.type
_entity_poly.pdbx_seq_one_letter_code
_entity_poly.pdbx_strand_id
1 'polypeptide(L)'
;MHYIKFDSFGIEVTDYLLDDNWLVIDASLATKEEFDKFKDFHLQHHLTNENLLNFTLDDTSYCGSLGAYTYDIEYNIRLYVSTIPFKESLSEESVFSFNLQKVLENHEQRLTAITKILKRNNLLSEDEALDLLPYLPIDHFIFAMHRQVPNLNKYLLDTHSTLEELRKK
;
A
#
# COMPACT_ATOMS: atom_id res chain seq x y z
N MET A 1 22.12 6.87 8.71
CA MET A 1 21.93 5.63 7.94
C MET A 1 20.87 4.87 8.68
N HIS A 2 19.74 4.62 8.03
CA HIS A 2 18.56 4.06 8.68
C HIS A 2 18.47 2.57 8.37
N TYR A 3 17.87 1.79 9.27
CA TYR A 3 17.71 0.35 9.07
C TYR A 3 16.36 -0.11 9.61
N ILE A 4 15.61 -0.84 8.79
CA ILE A 4 14.39 -1.51 9.25
C ILE A 4 14.65 -3.00 9.37
N LYS A 5 14.26 -3.55 10.52
CA LYS A 5 14.42 -4.95 10.88
C LYS A 5 13.07 -5.57 11.22
N PHE A 6 12.75 -6.63 10.52
CA PHE A 6 11.73 -7.62 10.82
C PHE A 6 12.38 -8.85 11.48
N ASP A 7 11.57 -9.79 12.00
CA ASP A 7 12.06 -10.94 12.77
C ASP A 7 13.18 -11.74 12.08
N SER A 8 13.05 -11.95 10.76
CA SER A 8 13.97 -12.76 9.95
C SER A 8 14.64 -12.00 8.80
N PHE A 9 14.32 -10.72 8.62
CA PHE A 9 14.69 -9.95 7.45
C PHE A 9 14.97 -8.49 7.81
N GLY A 10 15.90 -7.83 7.15
CA GLY A 10 16.14 -6.42 7.37
C GLY A 10 16.83 -5.76 6.19
N ILE A 11 16.57 -4.47 6.01
CA ILE A 11 16.97 -3.70 4.84
C ILE A 11 17.53 -2.35 5.27
N GLU A 12 18.57 -1.93 4.56
CA GLU A 12 19.09 -0.56 4.67
C GLU A 12 18.10 0.41 4.03
N VAL A 13 17.75 1.43 4.80
CA VAL A 13 16.79 2.45 4.42
C VAL A 13 17.56 3.68 3.96
N THR A 14 17.26 4.10 2.73
CA THR A 14 17.84 5.30 2.12
C THR A 14 17.15 6.55 2.66
N ASP A 15 15.82 6.53 2.71
CA ASP A 15 15.00 7.60 3.28
C ASP A 15 13.64 7.03 3.73
N TYR A 16 12.98 7.69 4.68
CA TYR A 16 11.63 7.28 5.10
C TYR A 16 10.77 8.45 5.57
N LEU A 17 9.46 8.26 5.54
CA LEU A 17 8.46 9.14 6.12
C LEU A 17 7.59 8.33 7.07
N LEU A 18 7.54 8.75 8.33
CA LEU A 18 6.51 8.33 9.27
C LEU A 18 5.42 9.41 9.28
N ASP A 19 4.20 9.04 8.95
CA ASP A 19 3.01 9.90 8.91
C ASP A 19 1.88 9.20 9.65
N ASP A 20 1.57 9.67 10.87
CA ASP A 20 0.65 9.07 11.83
C ASP A 20 0.81 7.55 11.99
N ASN A 21 0.01 6.77 11.26
CA ASN A 21 -0.07 5.33 11.33
C ASN A 21 0.59 4.62 10.13
N TRP A 22 1.45 5.33 9.38
CA TRP A 22 2.03 4.84 8.14
C TRP A 22 3.52 5.15 8.07
N LEU A 23 4.29 4.16 7.67
CA LEU A 23 5.71 4.27 7.35
C LEU A 23 5.91 4.02 5.86
N VAL A 24 6.46 5.00 5.18
CA VAL A 24 6.84 4.94 3.77
C VAL A 24 8.36 4.89 3.68
N ILE A 25 8.90 3.87 3.04
CA ILE A 25 10.33 3.55 3.05
C ILE A 25 10.87 3.52 1.63
N ASP A 26 11.93 4.28 1.38
CA ASP A 26 12.80 4.10 0.22
C ASP A 26 14.05 3.30 0.63
N ALA A 27 14.30 2.20 -0.07
CA ALA A 27 15.45 1.32 0.17
C ALA A 27 16.05 0.84 -1.16
N SER A 28 17.30 0.38 -1.11
CA SER A 28 17.98 -0.24 -2.25
C SER A 28 18.44 -1.64 -1.85
N LEU A 29 17.96 -2.66 -2.56
CA LEU A 29 18.40 -4.04 -2.35
C LEU A 29 19.51 -4.32 -3.35
N ALA A 30 20.76 -4.19 -2.90
CA ALA A 30 21.95 -4.13 -3.76
C ALA A 30 22.09 -5.32 -4.73
N THR A 31 21.44 -6.45 -4.44
CA THR A 31 21.48 -7.66 -5.27
C THR A 31 20.09 -8.23 -5.56
N LYS A 32 19.98 -8.97 -6.67
CA LYS A 32 18.80 -9.77 -6.99
C LYS A 32 18.46 -10.78 -5.88
N GLU A 33 19.47 -11.36 -5.25
CA GLU A 33 19.27 -12.34 -4.17
C GLU A 33 18.62 -11.71 -2.94
N GLU A 34 19.01 -10.48 -2.58
CA GLU A 34 18.36 -9.72 -1.50
C GLU A 34 16.94 -9.32 -1.88
N PHE A 35 16.72 -8.93 -3.14
CA PHE A 35 15.38 -8.65 -3.66
C PHE A 35 14.47 -9.89 -3.63
N ASP A 36 14.96 -11.05 -4.05
CA ASP A 36 14.18 -12.28 -4.03
C ASP A 36 13.83 -12.70 -2.59
N LYS A 37 14.77 -12.53 -1.62
CA LYS A 37 14.48 -12.73 -0.18
C LYS A 37 13.41 -11.77 0.33
N PHE A 38 13.49 -10.49 -0.02
CA PHE A 38 12.46 -9.51 0.34
C PHE A 38 11.10 -9.90 -0.23
N LYS A 39 11.06 -10.29 -1.51
CA LYS A 39 9.81 -10.66 -2.19
C LYS A 39 9.16 -11.87 -1.54
N ASP A 40 9.94 -12.89 -1.19
CA ASP A 40 9.44 -14.08 -0.51
C ASP A 40 8.94 -13.75 0.89
N PHE A 41 9.67 -12.93 1.65
CA PHE A 41 9.24 -12.41 2.95
C PHE A 41 7.93 -11.62 2.83
N HIS A 42 7.85 -10.68 1.90
CA HIS A 42 6.66 -9.87 1.65
C HIS A 42 5.44 -10.74 1.33
N LEU A 43 5.59 -11.71 0.43
CA LEU A 43 4.52 -12.61 0.03
C LEU A 43 4.01 -13.48 1.19
N GLN A 44 4.92 -14.00 2.03
CA GLN A 44 4.56 -14.83 3.18
C GLN A 44 3.73 -14.05 4.21
N HIS A 45 4.10 -12.79 4.46
CA HIS A 45 3.50 -11.99 5.52
C HIS A 45 2.31 -11.14 5.08
N HIS A 46 2.13 -10.91 3.78
CA HIS A 46 0.99 -10.18 3.24
C HIS A 46 -0.28 -11.04 3.09
N LEU A 47 -0.15 -12.37 3.01
CA LEU A 47 -1.26 -13.30 2.69
C LEU A 47 -1.91 -13.97 3.91
N THR A 48 -1.58 -13.58 5.14
CA THR A 48 -2.06 -14.29 6.35
C THR A 48 -3.08 -13.50 7.14
N ASN A 49 -4.16 -14.15 7.60
CA ASN A 49 -5.26 -13.52 8.34
C ASN A 49 -4.85 -12.76 9.62
N GLU A 50 -3.60 -12.91 10.09
CA GLU A 50 -3.10 -12.23 11.29
C GLU A 50 -2.24 -10.98 11.00
N ASN A 51 -1.84 -10.70 9.74
CA ASN A 51 -1.24 -9.50 9.09
C ASN A 51 -0.29 -8.54 9.84
N LEU A 52 -0.16 -8.59 11.16
CA LEU A 52 0.66 -7.71 11.97
C LEU A 52 2.02 -8.33 12.22
N LEU A 53 3.05 -7.55 11.97
CA LEU A 53 4.46 -7.86 12.16
C LEU A 53 5.01 -6.89 13.18
N ASN A 54 5.84 -7.40 14.07
CA ASN A 54 6.71 -6.54 14.85
C ASN A 54 7.93 -6.19 14.00
N PHE A 55 8.26 -4.91 13.95
CA PHE A 55 9.46 -4.45 13.27
C PHE A 55 10.08 -3.28 14.02
N THR A 56 11.37 -3.07 13.81
CA THR A 56 12.11 -1.95 14.40
C THR A 56 12.69 -1.12 13.27
N LEU A 57 12.42 0.19 13.29
CA LEU A 57 13.13 1.16 12.46
C LEU A 57 14.08 1.93 13.37
N ASP A 58 15.36 1.80 13.10
CA ASP A 58 16.44 2.26 13.97
C ASP A 58 16.28 1.71 15.39
N ASP A 59 15.91 2.55 16.37
CA ASP A 59 15.72 2.17 17.78
C ASP A 59 14.23 2.14 18.20
N THR A 60 13.29 2.38 17.28
CA THR A 60 11.86 2.44 17.59
C THR A 60 11.15 1.19 17.08
N SER A 61 10.43 0.51 17.98
CA SER A 61 9.65 -0.67 17.66
C SER A 61 8.20 -0.32 17.31
N TYR A 62 7.69 -0.98 16.27
CA TYR A 62 6.35 -0.82 15.73
C TYR A 62 5.67 -2.18 15.58
N CYS A 63 4.34 -2.15 15.49
CA CYS A 63 3.53 -3.27 15.07
C CYS A 63 2.64 -2.82 13.92
N GLY A 64 2.62 -3.56 12.82
CA GLY A 64 1.81 -3.21 11.65
C GLY A 64 2.00 -4.18 10.51
N SER A 65 1.41 -3.89 9.36
CA SER A 65 1.36 -4.83 8.24
C SER A 65 2.05 -4.31 7.00
N LEU A 66 2.57 -5.22 6.18
CA LEU A 66 3.16 -4.87 4.88
C LEU A 66 2.07 -4.45 3.90
N GLY A 67 2.21 -3.25 3.36
CA GLY A 67 1.43 -2.74 2.23
C GLY A 67 2.07 -3.11 0.89
N ALA A 68 1.67 -2.41 -0.17
CA ALA A 68 2.24 -2.60 -1.49
C ALA A 68 3.69 -2.10 -1.56
N TYR A 69 4.45 -2.56 -2.56
CA TYR A 69 5.73 -1.96 -2.91
C TYR A 69 5.88 -1.69 -4.40
N THR A 70 6.63 -0.64 -4.75
CA THR A 70 7.04 -0.36 -6.13
C THR A 70 8.55 -0.53 -6.22
N TYR A 71 9.05 -1.13 -7.29
CA TYR A 71 10.47 -1.39 -7.46
C TYR A 71 10.93 -1.15 -8.90
N ASP A 72 12.24 -0.98 -9.11
CA ASP A 72 12.82 -0.88 -10.44
C ASP A 72 13.76 -2.04 -10.81
N ILE A 73 14.36 -1.96 -12.00
CA ILE A 73 15.29 -2.98 -12.50
C ILE A 73 16.61 -3.05 -11.71
N GLU A 74 16.93 -2.01 -10.93
CA GLU A 74 18.09 -1.92 -10.06
C GLU A 74 17.75 -2.32 -8.61
N TYR A 75 16.53 -2.83 -8.39
CA TYR A 75 16.03 -3.27 -7.09
C TYR A 75 15.96 -2.16 -6.03
N ASN A 76 15.84 -0.91 -6.47
CA ASN A 76 15.36 0.15 -5.58
C ASN A 76 13.88 -0.10 -5.30
N ILE A 77 13.46 0.05 -4.04
CA ILE A 77 12.10 -0.22 -3.60
C ILE A 77 11.52 0.98 -2.84
N ARG A 78 10.23 1.23 -3.07
CA ARG A 78 9.34 2.06 -2.25
C ARG A 78 8.36 1.11 -1.57
N LEU A 79 8.47 0.94 -0.26
CA LEU A 79 7.62 0.08 0.56
C LEU A 79 6.70 0.92 1.44
N TYR A 80 5.45 0.48 1.57
CA TYR A 80 4.49 1.03 2.53
C TYR A 80 4.26 0.02 3.65
N VAL A 81 4.25 0.49 4.89
CA VAL A 81 4.01 -0.32 6.09
C VAL A 81 3.06 0.47 6.99
N SER A 82 2.07 -0.17 7.61
CA SER A 82 1.37 0.51 8.71
C SER A 82 2.17 0.47 10.00
N THR A 83 1.92 1.45 10.84
CA THR A 83 2.43 1.55 12.20
C THR A 83 1.24 1.76 13.10
N ILE A 84 0.66 0.68 13.63
CA ILE A 84 -0.36 0.79 14.67
C ILE A 84 0.36 1.07 15.98
N PRO A 85 -0.04 2.10 16.77
CA PRO A 85 0.53 2.27 18.09
C PRO A 85 0.16 1.06 18.94
N PHE A 86 1.16 0.48 19.61
CA PHE A 86 0.97 -0.59 20.58
C PHE A 86 0.30 -0.01 21.84
N LYS A 87 -1.01 0.31 21.78
CA LYS A 87 -1.90 0.52 22.95
C LYS A 87 -3.40 0.69 22.67
N GLU A 88 -3.88 0.76 21.43
CA GLU A 88 -5.33 0.97 21.19
C GLU A 88 -5.92 -0.08 20.24
N SER A 89 -7.11 -0.56 20.61
CA SER A 89 -7.89 -1.53 19.82
C SER A 89 -8.35 -0.89 18.51
N LEU A 90 -8.11 -1.61 17.42
CA LEU A 90 -8.42 -1.30 16.02
C LEU A 90 -9.78 -0.61 15.79
N SER A 91 -9.76 0.50 15.03
CA SER A 91 -10.81 0.78 14.04
C SER A 91 -10.42 0.13 12.71
N GLU A 92 -11.40 -0.43 11.99
CA GLU A 92 -11.28 -1.28 10.79
C GLU A 92 -10.66 -0.62 9.52
N GLU A 93 -9.97 0.51 9.64
CA GLU A 93 -9.26 1.11 8.50
C GLU A 93 -7.93 0.37 8.27
N SER A 94 -8.02 -0.74 7.54
CA SER A 94 -6.84 -1.52 7.13
C SER A 94 -5.95 -0.71 6.18
N VAL A 95 -4.65 -1.00 6.18
CA VAL A 95 -3.62 -0.48 5.24
C VAL A 95 -4.02 -0.55 3.77
N PHE A 96 -4.97 -1.43 3.48
CA PHE A 96 -5.56 -1.60 2.18
C PHE A 96 -6.17 -0.30 1.61
N SER A 97 -6.84 0.53 2.42
CA SER A 97 -7.44 1.79 1.94
C SER A 97 -6.40 2.80 1.45
N PHE A 98 -5.23 2.86 2.11
CA PHE A 98 -4.12 3.72 1.71
C PHE A 98 -3.36 3.19 0.48
N ASN A 99 -3.45 1.88 0.21
CA ASN A 99 -2.95 1.28 -1.04
C ASN A 99 -3.82 1.63 -2.25
N LEU A 100 -5.03 2.14 -2.00
CA LEU A 100 -5.92 2.64 -3.01
C LEU A 100 -5.67 4.14 -3.14
N GLN A 101 -5.29 4.62 -4.34
CA GLN A 101 -5.21 6.07 -4.53
C GLN A 101 -6.59 6.63 -4.13
N LYS A 102 -6.67 7.57 -3.18
CA LYS A 102 -7.93 8.19 -2.70
C LYS A 102 -8.88 8.59 -3.84
N VAL A 103 -8.31 8.87 -5.02
CA VAL A 103 -9.04 9.05 -6.28
C VAL A 103 -9.91 7.84 -6.62
N LEU A 104 -9.39 6.63 -6.58
CA LEU A 104 -10.10 5.38 -6.88
C LEU A 104 -11.18 5.07 -5.85
N GLU A 105 -10.96 5.29 -4.55
CA GLU A 105 -12.01 5.15 -3.52
C GLU A 105 -13.15 6.12 -3.81
N ASN A 106 -12.80 7.37 -4.12
CA ASN A 106 -13.79 8.38 -4.51
C ASN A 106 -14.50 8.00 -5.82
N HIS A 107 -13.83 7.34 -6.77
CA HIS A 107 -14.46 6.89 -8.01
C HIS A 107 -15.44 5.74 -7.77
N GLU A 108 -15.09 4.74 -6.95
CA GLU A 108 -16.01 3.68 -6.51
C GLU A 108 -17.23 4.28 -5.81
N GLN A 109 -17.02 5.18 -4.84
CA GLN A 109 -18.10 5.83 -4.11
C GLN A 109 -19.01 6.66 -5.03
N ARG A 110 -18.43 7.39 -5.99
CA ARG A 110 -19.18 8.18 -6.97
C ARG A 110 -19.96 7.30 -7.92
N LEU A 111 -19.36 6.23 -8.46
CA LEU A 111 -20.04 5.29 -9.35
C LEU A 111 -21.18 4.58 -8.63
N THR A 112 -20.95 4.14 -7.40
CA THR A 112 -21.99 3.54 -6.55
C THR A 112 -23.14 4.51 -6.28
N ALA A 113 -22.83 5.78 -5.98
CA ALA A 113 -23.84 6.81 -5.77
C ALA A 113 -24.65 7.11 -7.04
N ILE A 114 -23.98 7.20 -8.19
CA ILE A 114 -24.63 7.41 -9.50
C ILE A 114 -25.57 6.25 -9.83
N THR A 115 -25.11 5.01 -9.71
CA THR A 115 -25.94 3.81 -9.98
C THR A 115 -27.17 3.78 -9.08
N LYS A 116 -27.02 4.11 -7.78
CA LYS A 116 -28.16 4.21 -6.84
C LYS A 116 -29.15 5.31 -7.24
N ILE A 117 -28.67 6.48 -7.67
CA ILE A 117 -29.52 7.59 -8.13
C ILE A 117 -30.26 7.22 -9.40
N LEU A 118 -29.59 6.60 -10.38
CA LEU A 118 -30.19 6.19 -11.64
C LEU A 118 -31.28 5.13 -11.42
N LYS A 119 -31.01 4.12 -10.58
CA LYS A 119 -32.01 3.12 -10.16
C LYS A 119 -33.21 3.77 -9.47
N ARG A 120 -32.99 4.67 -8.51
CA ARG A 120 -34.07 5.36 -7.78
C ARG A 120 -34.98 6.19 -8.70
N ASN A 121 -34.44 6.73 -9.79
CA ASN A 121 -35.19 7.51 -10.76
C ASN A 121 -35.80 6.66 -11.90
N ASN A 122 -35.76 5.33 -11.80
CA ASN A 122 -36.22 4.39 -12.85
C ASN A 122 -35.51 4.60 -14.19
N LEU A 123 -34.26 5.08 -14.17
CA LEU A 123 -33.42 5.24 -15.37
C LEU A 123 -32.52 4.02 -15.62
N LEU A 124 -32.42 3.12 -14.64
CA LEU A 124 -31.86 1.78 -14.75
C LEU A 124 -32.91 0.78 -14.25
N SER A 125 -33.10 -0.29 -14.99
CA SER A 125 -33.82 -1.48 -14.54
C SER A 125 -33.02 -2.24 -13.48
N GLU A 126 -33.67 -3.19 -12.78
CA GLU A 126 -33.01 -4.04 -11.80
C GLU A 126 -31.89 -4.86 -12.44
N ASP A 127 -32.14 -5.44 -13.62
CA ASP A 127 -31.17 -6.25 -14.35
C ASP A 127 -29.95 -5.42 -14.80
N GLU A 128 -30.16 -4.20 -15.32
CA GLU A 128 -29.06 -3.30 -15.69
C GLU A 128 -28.25 -2.83 -14.47
N ALA A 129 -28.89 -2.67 -13.31
CA ALA A 129 -28.18 -2.35 -12.07
C ALA A 129 -27.36 -3.53 -11.56
N LEU A 130 -27.86 -4.77 -11.71
CA LEU A 130 -27.14 -5.99 -11.38
C LEU A 130 -25.93 -6.21 -12.27
N ASP A 131 -26.03 -5.89 -13.57
CA ASP A 131 -24.91 -5.97 -14.52
C ASP A 131 -23.76 -5.02 -14.17
N LEU A 132 -24.05 -3.92 -13.46
CA LEU A 132 -23.04 -2.96 -13.02
C LEU A 132 -22.35 -3.37 -11.72
N LEU A 133 -22.97 -4.24 -10.89
CA LEU A 133 -22.43 -4.63 -9.58
C LEU A 133 -21.00 -5.17 -9.60
N PRO A 134 -20.54 -5.96 -10.59
CA PRO A 134 -19.17 -6.46 -10.64
C PRO A 134 -18.11 -5.38 -10.85
N TYR A 135 -18.49 -4.20 -11.36
CA TYR A 135 -17.59 -3.09 -11.67
C TYR A 135 -17.56 -2.02 -10.57
N LEU A 136 -18.45 -2.12 -9.58
CA LEU A 136 -18.54 -1.17 -8.47
C LEU A 136 -17.47 -1.42 -7.40
N PRO A 137 -17.31 -2.63 -6.84
CA PRO A 137 -16.29 -2.87 -5.85
C PRO A 137 -14.94 -2.82 -6.53
N ILE A 138 -14.02 -2.10 -5.92
CA ILE A 138 -12.63 -2.30 -6.24
C ILE A 138 -12.23 -3.65 -5.66
N ASP A 139 -11.96 -4.62 -6.52
CA ASP A 139 -11.43 -5.90 -6.06
C ASP A 139 -10.10 -5.64 -5.36
N HIS A 140 -10.12 -5.84 -4.04
CA HIS A 140 -8.96 -5.62 -3.18
C HIS A 140 -7.81 -6.56 -3.56
N PHE A 141 -8.10 -7.61 -4.34
CA PHE A 141 -7.11 -8.56 -4.84
C PHE A 141 -6.40 -8.10 -6.13
N ILE A 142 -6.96 -7.14 -6.89
CA ILE A 142 -6.51 -6.79 -8.25
C ILE A 142 -5.43 -5.69 -8.27
N PHE A 143 -5.22 -4.97 -7.17
CA PHE A 143 -4.08 -4.05 -7.08
C PHE A 143 -2.81 -4.86 -6.85
N ALA A 144 -1.94 -4.89 -7.85
CA ALA A 144 -0.70 -5.65 -7.79
C ALA A 144 0.05 -5.29 -6.49
N MET A 145 0.17 -6.28 -5.60
CA MET A 145 0.89 -6.21 -4.31
C MET A 145 2.31 -5.65 -4.49
N HIS A 146 2.83 -5.79 -5.71
CA HIS A 146 4.05 -5.18 -6.16
C HIS A 146 3.92 -4.58 -7.57
N ARG A 147 4.65 -3.51 -7.85
CA ARG A 147 4.76 -2.92 -9.19
C ARG A 147 6.21 -2.76 -9.59
N GLN A 148 6.59 -3.33 -10.74
CA GLN A 148 7.86 -3.00 -11.37
C GLN A 148 7.71 -1.77 -12.27
N VAL A 149 8.63 -0.83 -12.17
CA VAL A 149 8.76 0.33 -13.08
C VAL A 149 10.15 0.37 -13.69
N PRO A 150 10.36 1.04 -14.85
CA PRO A 150 11.70 1.11 -15.44
C PRO A 150 12.72 1.85 -14.58
N ASN A 151 12.29 2.88 -13.84
CA ASN A 151 13.13 3.69 -12.95
C ASN A 151 12.26 4.26 -11.82
N LEU A 152 12.57 3.91 -10.57
CA LEU A 152 11.72 4.26 -9.44
C LEU A 152 11.74 5.76 -9.16
N ASN A 153 12.93 6.37 -9.14
CA ASN A 153 13.07 7.81 -8.85
C ASN A 153 12.30 8.68 -9.85
N LYS A 154 12.44 8.39 -11.15
CA LYS A 154 11.69 9.10 -12.19
C LYS A 154 10.19 8.91 -12.02
N TYR A 155 9.74 7.67 -11.76
CA TYR A 155 8.33 7.38 -11.54
C TYR A 155 7.76 8.17 -10.35
N LEU A 156 8.48 8.24 -9.23
CA LEU A 156 8.06 8.98 -8.04
C LEU A 156 7.98 10.49 -8.29
N LEU A 157 8.93 11.06 -9.06
CA LEU A 157 8.90 12.45 -9.49
C LEU A 157 7.70 12.74 -10.42
N ASP A 158 7.52 11.92 -11.45
CA ASP A 158 6.45 12.08 -12.44
C ASP A 158 5.04 11.95 -11.82
N THR A 159 4.93 11.21 -10.71
CA THR A 159 3.66 10.97 -9.98
C THR A 159 3.49 11.83 -8.73
N HIS A 160 4.37 12.80 -8.49
CA HIS A 160 4.34 13.67 -7.30
C HIS A 160 4.25 12.90 -5.97
N SER A 161 4.99 11.81 -5.88
CA SER A 161 4.96 10.83 -4.79
C SER A 161 6.31 10.65 -4.10
N THR A 162 7.26 11.57 -4.32
CA THR A 162 8.54 11.57 -3.60
C THR A 162 8.32 11.78 -2.09
N LEU A 163 9.24 11.29 -1.24
CA LEU A 163 9.11 11.51 0.21
C LEU A 163 9.15 13.01 0.54
N GLU A 164 9.91 13.81 -0.21
CA GLU A 164 9.96 15.26 -0.04
C GLU A 164 8.60 15.94 -0.29
N GLU A 165 7.87 15.51 -1.32
CA GLU A 165 6.53 16.04 -1.61
C GLU A 165 5.49 15.55 -0.61
N LEU A 166 5.59 14.30 -0.15
CA LEU A 166 4.69 13.74 0.86
C LEU A 166 4.82 14.46 2.20
N ARG A 167 6.04 14.83 2.62
CA ARG A 167 6.31 15.61 3.84
C ARG A 167 5.69 17.00 3.87
N LYS A 168 5.33 17.56 2.70
CA LYS A 168 4.78 18.92 2.58
C LYS A 168 3.25 18.97 2.72
N LYS A 169 2.59 17.80 2.78
CA LYS A 169 1.14 17.70 2.96
C LYS A 169 0.77 17.80 4.44
#